data_AF-A0A9X5XDP5-F1
#
_entry.id   AF-A0A9X5XDP5-F1
#
_cell.length_a   1.000
_cell.length_b   1.000
_cell.length_c   1.000
_cell.angle_alpha   90.00
_cell.angle_beta   90.00
_cell.angle_gamma   90.00
#
_symmetry.space_group_name_H-M   'P 1'
#
loop_
_entity.id
_entity.type
_entity.pdbx_description
1 polymer ?
#
loop_
_entity_poly.entity_id
_entity_poly.type
_entity_poly.pdbx_seq_one_letter_code
_entity_poly.pdbx_strand_id
1 'polypeptide(L)'
;GLLREAVQGITGLRRDPGAAVQAAQFAGEKLPDPSTWDQRVTTRLQYIPHWGDYTLSQLSADGFTLRKRTKKGHGWIGAGGGHRASGFGYVGGASGGLSFGLRDFWEKYPAQLDIRDAATDEAEVTLWLWSPEAQPMDLRFYHDGMGQDTYAEQLEGLNITYEDYEPEFGTPYGIARTSELLFWANESTPTPE
;
A
#
# COMPACT_ATOMS: atom_id res chain seq x y z
N GLY A 1 -13.40 -5.15 0.64
CA GLY A 1 -13.33 -4.91 2.10
C GLY A 1 -12.31 -3.84 2.36
N LEU A 2 -12.49 -3.03 3.41
CA LEU A 2 -11.60 -1.92 3.79
C LEU A 2 -11.05 -2.16 5.20
N LEU A 3 -9.75 -1.87 5.42
CA LEU A 3 -9.27 -1.58 6.77
C LEU A 3 -9.73 -0.16 7.13
N ARG A 4 -10.37 0.00 8.29
CA ARG A 4 -10.87 1.28 8.78
C ARG A 4 -10.29 1.55 10.16
N GLU A 5 -9.28 2.41 10.21
CA GLU A 5 -8.64 2.84 11.45
C GLU A 5 -8.44 4.35 11.45
N ALA A 6 -8.44 4.95 12.63
CA ALA A 6 -8.03 6.34 12.84
C ALA A 6 -6.58 6.38 13.33
N VAL A 7 -5.87 7.48 13.05
CA VAL A 7 -4.49 7.72 13.53
C VAL A 7 -4.41 7.55 15.05
N GLN A 8 -5.39 8.08 15.79
CA GLN A 8 -5.57 7.83 17.22
C GLN A 8 -6.89 7.09 17.47
N GLY A 9 -6.83 5.78 17.63
CA GLY A 9 -8.02 4.96 17.92
C GLY A 9 -8.61 5.23 19.31
N ILE A 10 -9.89 5.54 19.38
CA ILE A 10 -10.67 5.67 20.63
C ILE A 10 -11.61 4.48 20.87
N THR A 11 -11.63 3.51 19.95
CA THR A 11 -12.35 2.24 20.08
C THR A 11 -11.46 1.15 20.69
N GLY A 12 -12.06 0.11 21.27
CA GLY A 12 -11.32 -1.05 21.80
C GLY A 12 -10.41 -0.76 23.00
N LEU A 13 -10.54 0.43 23.61
CA LEU A 13 -9.77 0.81 24.79
C LEU A 13 -10.30 0.14 26.06
N ARG A 14 -9.48 0.16 27.13
CA ARG A 14 -9.87 -0.33 28.45
C ARG A 14 -11.03 0.47 29.09
N ARG A 15 -11.26 1.70 28.63
CA ARG A 15 -12.33 2.60 29.10
C ARG A 15 -13.12 3.04 27.87
N ASP A 16 -14.44 3.02 28.00
CA ASP A 16 -15.35 3.39 26.94
C ASP A 16 -15.51 4.92 26.92
N PRO A 17 -15.20 5.62 25.81
CA PRO A 17 -15.47 7.06 25.68
C PRO A 17 -16.96 7.40 25.53
N GLY A 18 -17.78 6.40 25.18
CA GLY A 18 -19.19 6.51 24.87
C GLY A 18 -19.50 5.87 23.50
N ALA A 19 -20.62 5.13 23.41
CA ALA A 19 -21.02 4.44 22.18
C ALA A 19 -21.13 5.37 20.96
N ALA A 20 -21.65 6.59 21.15
CA ALA A 20 -21.74 7.59 20.09
C ALA A 20 -20.37 8.03 19.56
N VAL A 21 -19.38 8.15 20.44
CA VAL A 21 -18.00 8.52 20.06
C VAL A 21 -17.35 7.39 19.25
N GLN A 22 -17.50 6.14 19.71
CA GLN A 22 -16.95 4.97 19.01
C GLN A 22 -17.58 4.79 17.63
N ALA A 23 -18.91 4.95 17.54
CA ALA A 23 -19.63 4.88 16.27
C ALA A 23 -19.19 5.98 15.29
N ALA A 24 -19.08 7.23 15.76
CA ALA A 24 -18.61 8.35 14.94
C ALA A 24 -17.18 8.11 14.41
N GLN A 25 -16.25 7.62 15.26
CA GLN A 25 -14.89 7.31 14.81
C GLN A 25 -14.89 6.21 13.74
N PHE A 26 -15.64 5.13 13.97
CA PHE A 26 -15.69 4.04 13.01
C PHE A 26 -16.29 4.50 11.68
N ALA A 27 -17.31 5.36 11.71
CA ALA A 27 -17.94 5.99 10.55
C ALA A 27 -17.05 7.00 9.82
N GLY A 28 -15.93 7.44 10.40
CA GLY A 28 -15.06 8.47 9.81
C GLY A 28 -15.55 9.90 10.03
N GLU A 29 -16.48 10.11 10.95
CA GLU A 29 -17.12 11.39 11.25
C GLU A 29 -16.33 12.20 12.28
N LYS A 30 -16.61 13.51 12.35
CA LYS A 30 -16.10 14.36 13.43
C LYS A 30 -16.65 13.85 14.77
N LEU A 31 -15.76 13.58 15.72
CA LEU A 31 -16.17 13.10 17.04
C LEU A 31 -16.93 14.18 17.82
N PRO A 32 -17.85 13.79 18.72
CA PRO A 32 -18.50 14.72 19.65
C PRO A 32 -17.50 15.51 20.48
N ASP A 33 -17.94 16.64 21.05
CA ASP A 33 -17.10 17.47 21.92
C ASP A 33 -16.49 16.63 23.07
N PRO A 34 -15.17 16.67 23.32
CA PRO A 34 -14.54 15.88 24.38
C PRO A 34 -15.16 16.07 25.78
N SER A 35 -15.82 17.19 26.06
CA SER A 35 -16.55 17.39 27.32
C SER A 35 -17.76 16.45 27.51
N THR A 36 -18.26 15.84 26.43
CA THR A 36 -19.37 14.88 26.48
C THR A 36 -18.91 13.43 26.65
N TRP A 37 -17.60 13.17 26.63
CA TRP A 37 -17.03 11.84 26.72
C TRP A 37 -16.80 11.44 28.19
N ASP A 38 -16.58 10.15 28.43
CA ASP A 38 -16.11 9.70 29.75
C ASP A 38 -14.74 10.31 30.09
N GLN A 39 -14.66 11.04 31.20
CA GLN A 39 -13.43 11.70 31.65
C GLN A 39 -12.27 10.73 31.89
N ARG A 40 -12.55 9.45 32.15
CA ARG A 40 -11.51 8.42 32.30
C ARG A 40 -10.74 8.20 30.99
N VAL A 41 -11.34 8.54 29.84
CA VAL A 41 -10.68 8.54 28.52
C VAL A 41 -10.04 9.90 28.24
N THR A 42 -10.78 11.01 28.31
CA THR A 42 -10.27 12.31 27.84
C THR A 42 -9.08 12.84 28.63
N THR A 43 -9.00 12.54 29.92
CA THR A 43 -7.83 12.87 30.76
C THR A 43 -6.57 12.05 30.46
N ARG A 44 -6.65 11.09 29.53
CA ARG A 44 -5.59 10.11 29.22
C ARG A 44 -5.30 9.98 27.72
N LEU A 45 -5.82 10.86 26.87
CA LEU A 45 -5.60 10.80 25.41
C LEU A 45 -4.12 10.77 25.04
N GLN A 46 -3.27 11.47 25.79
CA GLN A 46 -1.82 11.50 25.59
C GLN A 46 -1.12 10.14 25.71
N TYR A 47 -1.78 9.15 26.32
CA TYR A 47 -1.25 7.78 26.45
C TYR A 47 -1.72 6.82 25.36
N ILE A 48 -2.63 7.26 24.48
CA ILE A 48 -3.09 6.46 23.34
C ILE A 48 -2.14 6.73 22.17
N PRO A 49 -1.48 5.70 21.61
CA PRO A 49 -0.55 5.89 20.50
C PRO A 49 -1.20 6.53 19.28
N HIS A 50 -0.42 7.36 18.58
CA HIS A 50 -0.74 7.84 17.25
C HIS A 50 -0.02 6.96 16.23
N TRP A 51 -0.76 6.36 15.29
CA TRP A 51 -0.25 5.53 14.21
C TRP A 51 -0.06 6.39 12.96
N GLY A 52 1.15 6.97 12.80
CA GLY A 52 1.47 7.85 11.67
C GLY A 52 1.85 7.13 10.38
N ASP A 53 2.35 5.88 10.48
CA ASP A 53 2.88 5.15 9.34
C ASP A 53 2.08 3.87 9.05
N TYR A 54 1.73 3.62 7.78
CA TYR A 54 1.12 2.38 7.30
C TYR A 54 1.78 1.90 6.00
N THR A 55 1.98 0.59 5.85
CA THR A 55 2.45 -0.04 4.62
C THR A 55 1.59 -1.24 4.26
N LEU A 56 1.01 -1.21 3.06
CA LEU A 56 0.41 -2.36 2.39
C LEU A 56 1.39 -2.85 1.32
N SER A 57 1.88 -4.07 1.47
CA SER A 57 2.88 -4.69 0.57
C SER A 57 2.26 -5.91 -0.12
N GLN A 58 2.14 -5.85 -1.44
CA GLN A 58 1.62 -6.94 -2.30
C GLN A 58 2.78 -7.43 -3.18
N LEU A 59 3.53 -8.40 -2.66
CA LEU A 59 4.75 -8.92 -3.29
C LEU A 59 4.52 -10.15 -4.16
N SER A 60 3.30 -10.69 -4.17
CA SER A 60 2.83 -11.75 -5.07
C SER A 60 1.42 -11.47 -5.54
N ALA A 61 0.94 -12.19 -6.56
CA ALA A 61 -0.46 -12.12 -7.01
C ALA A 61 -1.48 -12.70 -6.00
N ASP A 62 -1.01 -13.36 -4.94
CA ASP A 62 -1.86 -14.19 -4.07
C ASP A 62 -1.82 -13.80 -2.60
N GLY A 63 -0.96 -12.86 -2.20
CA GLY A 63 -0.86 -12.40 -0.82
C GLY A 63 -0.40 -10.96 -0.68
N PHE A 64 -1.05 -10.23 0.23
CA PHE A 64 -0.55 -8.96 0.75
C PHE A 64 -0.39 -8.99 2.27
N THR A 65 0.51 -8.16 2.78
CA THR A 65 0.66 -7.87 4.20
C THR A 65 0.36 -6.40 4.46
N LEU A 66 -0.13 -6.12 5.66
CA LEU A 66 -0.40 -4.76 6.12
C LEU A 66 0.21 -4.55 7.49
N ARG A 67 0.99 -3.48 7.64
CA ARG A 67 1.67 -3.12 8.88
C ARG A 67 1.52 -1.64 9.18
N LYS A 68 1.57 -1.30 10.46
CA LYS A 68 1.55 0.08 10.94
C LYS A 68 2.60 0.35 11.99
N ARG A 69 2.95 1.62 12.18
CA ARG A 69 3.88 2.08 13.20
C ARG A 69 3.50 3.46 13.68
N THR A 70 3.91 3.80 14.89
CA THR A 70 3.70 5.14 15.45
C THR A 70 4.46 6.22 14.68
N LYS A 71 5.79 6.08 14.57
CA LYS A 71 6.68 6.97 13.79
C LYS A 71 8.05 6.32 13.54
N LYS A 72 8.86 6.92 12.66
CA LYS A 72 10.27 6.54 12.42
C LYS A 72 11.06 6.35 13.73
N GLY A 73 11.88 5.29 13.75
CA GLY A 73 12.67 4.91 14.93
C GLY A 73 11.99 3.88 15.85
N HIS A 74 10.73 3.51 15.60
CA HIS A 74 10.04 2.45 16.32
C HIS A 74 9.80 1.20 15.46
N GLY A 75 9.38 0.11 16.10
CA GLY A 75 9.01 -1.14 15.43
C GLY A 75 7.67 -1.06 14.70
N TRP A 76 7.54 -1.85 13.65
CA TRP A 76 6.27 -2.07 12.96
C TRP A 76 5.47 -3.18 13.65
N ILE A 77 4.14 -3.07 13.65
CA ILE A 77 3.23 -4.13 14.05
C ILE A 77 2.34 -4.56 12.89
N GLY A 78 1.95 -5.82 12.86
CA GLY A 78 0.96 -6.31 11.90
C GLY A 78 -0.39 -5.63 12.13
N ALA A 79 -1.00 -5.15 11.05
CA ALA A 79 -2.34 -4.54 11.05
C ALA A 79 -3.34 -5.38 10.23
N GLY A 80 -2.85 -6.36 9.47
CA GLY A 80 -3.67 -7.30 8.71
C GLY A 80 -2.90 -7.94 7.57
N GLY A 81 -3.63 -8.60 6.71
CA GLY A 81 -3.13 -9.27 5.52
C GLY A 81 -4.27 -10.01 4.85
N GLY A 82 -4.01 -10.50 3.64
CA GLY A 82 -5.01 -11.23 2.88
C GLY A 82 -4.46 -11.66 1.54
N HIS A 83 -5.37 -12.00 0.62
CA HIS A 83 -4.98 -12.51 -0.69
C HIS A 83 -4.62 -11.38 -1.67
N ARG A 84 -5.65 -10.68 -2.16
CA ARG A 84 -5.54 -9.72 -3.25
C ARG A 84 -6.07 -8.37 -2.82
N ALA A 85 -5.17 -7.42 -2.55
CA ALA A 85 -5.57 -6.05 -2.26
C ALA A 85 -6.04 -5.36 -3.54
N SER A 86 -7.12 -4.58 -3.46
CA SER A 86 -7.64 -3.82 -4.59
C SER A 86 -6.75 -2.64 -5.01
N GLY A 87 -5.79 -2.24 -4.15
CA GLY A 87 -4.88 -1.13 -4.43
C GLY A 87 -5.46 0.25 -4.21
N PHE A 88 -6.41 0.38 -3.29
CA PHE A 88 -7.07 1.63 -2.93
C PHE A 88 -6.70 2.04 -1.50
N GLY A 89 -6.54 3.34 -1.25
CA GLY A 89 -6.35 3.91 0.07
C GLY A 89 -6.94 5.32 0.18
N TYR A 90 -7.02 5.79 1.42
CA TYR A 90 -7.45 7.14 1.78
C TYR A 90 -6.60 7.65 2.94
N VAL A 91 -6.27 8.93 2.92
CA VAL A 91 -5.73 9.66 4.08
C VAL A 91 -6.43 11.01 4.20
N GLY A 92 -6.80 11.39 5.42
CA GLY A 92 -7.50 12.63 5.72
C GLY A 92 -8.35 12.51 6.98
N GLY A 93 -9.36 13.37 7.09
CA GLY A 93 -10.33 13.32 8.18
C GLY A 93 -11.58 14.12 7.89
N ALA A 94 -12.29 14.51 8.96
CA ALA A 94 -13.56 15.24 8.87
C ALA A 94 -13.46 16.64 8.21
N SER A 95 -12.25 17.12 7.92
CA SER A 95 -11.96 18.40 7.25
C SER A 95 -11.41 18.26 5.83
N GLY A 96 -11.44 17.04 5.28
CA GLY A 96 -11.00 16.74 3.92
C GLY A 96 -9.93 15.67 3.85
N GLY A 97 -9.64 15.21 2.65
CA GLY A 97 -8.62 14.20 2.41
C GLY A 97 -8.48 13.78 0.95
N LEU A 98 -7.58 12.84 0.71
CA LEU A 98 -7.29 12.30 -0.61
C LEU A 98 -7.52 10.79 -0.62
N SER A 99 -8.38 10.34 -1.54
CA SER A 99 -8.46 8.94 -1.93
C SER A 99 -7.56 8.71 -3.12
N PHE A 100 -6.93 7.54 -3.18
CA PHE A 100 -5.93 7.24 -4.21
C PHE A 100 -5.93 5.74 -4.51
N GLY A 101 -5.57 5.38 -5.74
CA GLY A 101 -5.42 3.98 -6.10
C GLY A 101 -4.63 3.71 -7.36
N LEU A 102 -4.25 2.44 -7.52
CA LEU A 102 -3.59 1.90 -8.70
C LEU A 102 -4.49 0.81 -9.30
N ARG A 103 -4.92 0.99 -10.55
CA ARG A 103 -5.76 0.01 -11.24
C ARG A 103 -5.01 -1.31 -11.45
N ASP A 104 -5.69 -2.42 -11.17
CA ASP A 104 -5.18 -3.80 -11.26
C ASP A 104 -3.97 -4.05 -10.31
N PHE A 105 -3.97 -3.44 -9.12
CA PHE A 105 -2.83 -3.44 -8.19
C PHE A 105 -2.23 -4.82 -7.90
N TRP A 106 -3.04 -5.80 -7.52
CA TRP A 106 -2.54 -7.15 -7.22
C TRP A 106 -2.13 -7.92 -8.48
N GLU A 107 -2.73 -7.62 -9.63
CA GLU A 107 -2.39 -8.22 -10.93
C GLU A 107 -1.04 -7.69 -11.44
N LYS A 108 -0.62 -6.52 -10.96
CA LYS A 108 0.62 -5.83 -11.33
C LYS A 108 1.66 -5.84 -10.19
N TYR A 109 1.62 -6.86 -9.33
CA TYR A 109 2.65 -7.08 -8.31
C TYR A 109 4.06 -7.12 -8.93
N PRO A 110 5.13 -6.78 -8.19
CA PRO A 110 5.13 -6.31 -6.81
C PRO A 110 4.75 -4.83 -6.68
N ALA A 111 3.70 -4.54 -5.91
CA ALA A 111 3.20 -3.19 -5.70
C ALA A 111 3.05 -2.88 -4.20
N GLN A 112 3.09 -1.59 -3.85
CA GLN A 112 3.01 -1.16 -2.46
C GLN A 112 2.30 0.18 -2.31
N LEU A 113 1.65 0.37 -1.17
CA LEU A 113 1.02 1.60 -0.75
C LEU A 113 1.57 1.99 0.61
N ASP A 114 2.07 3.21 0.72
CA ASP A 114 2.57 3.79 1.96
C ASP A 114 1.79 5.04 2.36
N ILE A 115 1.50 5.13 3.66
CA ILE A 115 1.14 6.38 4.35
C ILE A 115 2.24 6.65 5.37
N ARG A 116 2.73 7.89 5.44
CA ARG A 116 3.73 8.33 6.41
C ARG A 116 3.29 9.60 7.09
N ASP A 117 3.75 9.77 8.33
CA ASP A 117 3.62 11.01 9.10
C ASP A 117 2.17 11.51 9.26
N ALA A 118 1.18 10.61 9.19
CA ALA A 118 -0.24 10.94 9.34
C ALA A 118 -0.62 11.46 10.76
N ALA A 119 0.30 11.39 11.71
CA ALA A 119 0.18 11.97 13.05
C ALA A 119 0.76 13.39 13.14
N THR A 120 1.19 13.98 12.02
CA THR A 120 1.76 15.32 11.93
C THR A 120 0.85 16.25 11.12
N ASP A 121 1.33 17.47 10.84
CA ASP A 121 0.58 18.46 10.07
C ASP A 121 0.45 18.07 8.58
N GLU A 122 1.33 17.21 8.07
CA GLU A 122 1.35 16.78 6.66
C GLU A 122 1.59 15.26 6.57
N ALA A 123 0.66 14.56 5.92
CA ALA A 123 0.80 13.14 5.65
C ALA A 123 1.32 12.93 4.22
N GLU A 124 2.27 12.00 4.05
CA GLU A 124 2.75 11.59 2.73
C GLU A 124 2.08 10.28 2.31
N VAL A 125 1.63 10.23 1.05
CA VAL A 125 1.14 9.02 0.40
C VAL A 125 2.07 8.65 -0.74
N THR A 126 2.51 7.39 -0.77
CA THR A 126 3.27 6.85 -1.91
C THR A 126 2.58 5.62 -2.50
N LEU A 127 2.33 5.66 -3.81
CA LEU A 127 1.91 4.52 -4.62
C LEU A 127 3.11 3.98 -5.39
N TRP A 128 3.60 2.80 -5.01
CA TRP A 128 4.73 2.14 -5.64
C TRP A 128 4.27 1.22 -6.77
N LEU A 129 4.66 1.55 -8.01
CA LEU A 129 4.47 0.69 -9.17
C LEU A 129 5.43 -0.52 -9.18
N TRP A 130 6.54 -0.40 -8.45
CA TRP A 130 7.44 -1.48 -8.09
C TRP A 130 7.81 -1.29 -6.61
N SER A 131 7.42 -2.23 -5.76
CA SER A 131 7.69 -2.12 -4.31
C SER A 131 9.20 -2.12 -4.02
N PRO A 132 9.69 -1.23 -3.12
CA PRO A 132 11.07 -1.28 -2.65
C PRO A 132 11.36 -2.49 -1.75
N GLU A 133 10.34 -3.23 -1.33
CA GLU A 133 10.47 -4.48 -0.57
C GLU A 133 10.62 -5.71 -1.48
N ALA A 134 10.42 -5.54 -2.79
CA ALA A 134 10.68 -6.59 -3.77
C ALA A 134 12.18 -6.68 -4.12
N GLN A 135 12.55 -7.77 -4.79
CA GLN A 135 13.86 -7.80 -5.47
C GLN A 135 13.92 -6.70 -6.55
N PRO A 136 15.12 -6.18 -6.87
CA PRO A 136 15.28 -5.28 -8.00
C PRO A 136 14.73 -5.91 -9.29
N MET A 137 14.08 -5.10 -10.13
CA MET A 137 13.64 -5.55 -11.45
C MET A 137 14.87 -5.88 -12.31
N ASP A 138 15.01 -7.14 -12.69
CA ASP A 138 16.07 -7.60 -13.58
C ASP A 138 15.48 -7.90 -14.96
N LEU A 139 15.90 -7.11 -15.95
CA LEU A 139 15.44 -7.21 -17.34
C LEU A 139 16.54 -7.71 -18.28
N ARG A 140 17.66 -8.21 -17.74
CA ARG A 140 18.72 -8.80 -18.56
C ARG A 140 18.19 -10.07 -19.22
N PHE A 141 18.78 -10.40 -20.36
CA PHE A 141 18.50 -11.65 -21.04
C PHE A 141 18.82 -12.86 -20.14
N TYR A 142 18.05 -13.93 -20.27
CA TYR A 142 18.00 -14.98 -19.24
C TYR A 142 19.05 -16.09 -19.42
N HIS A 143 19.76 -16.14 -20.54
CA HIS A 143 20.91 -17.02 -20.76
C HIS A 143 22.04 -16.28 -21.49
N ASP A 144 23.21 -16.92 -21.56
CA ASP A 144 24.47 -16.36 -22.07
C ASP A 144 24.73 -16.65 -23.56
N GLY A 145 23.70 -17.03 -24.31
CA GLY A 145 23.81 -17.51 -25.69
C GLY A 145 24.14 -18.99 -25.87
N MET A 146 24.62 -19.69 -24.83
CA MET A 146 24.84 -21.15 -24.83
C MET A 146 25.70 -21.68 -26.01
N GLY A 147 26.63 -20.87 -26.51
CA GLY A 147 27.53 -21.24 -27.62
C GLY A 147 26.91 -21.15 -29.02
N GLN A 148 25.81 -20.40 -29.19
CA GLN A 148 25.19 -20.16 -30.50
C GLN A 148 25.89 -19.00 -31.25
N ASP A 149 27.13 -19.24 -31.67
CA ASP A 149 28.04 -18.24 -32.24
C ASP A 149 27.78 -17.95 -33.73
N THR A 150 27.04 -18.83 -34.41
CA THR A 150 26.68 -18.71 -35.83
C THR A 150 25.18 -18.86 -36.06
N TYR A 151 24.69 -18.32 -37.19
CA TYR A 151 23.28 -18.49 -37.59
C TYR A 151 22.85 -19.96 -37.70
N ALA A 152 23.74 -20.87 -38.09
CA ALA A 152 23.43 -22.30 -38.14
C ALA A 152 23.17 -22.86 -36.74
N GLU A 153 24.00 -22.51 -35.75
CA GLU A 153 23.83 -22.96 -34.37
C GLU A 153 22.60 -22.33 -33.72
N GLN A 154 22.30 -21.07 -34.04
CA GLN A 154 21.07 -20.40 -33.59
C GLN A 154 19.81 -21.10 -34.11
N LEU A 155 19.80 -21.50 -35.39
CA LEU A 155 18.69 -22.28 -35.97
C LEU A 155 18.54 -23.66 -35.33
N GLU A 156 19.63 -24.31 -34.90
CA GLU A 156 19.54 -25.55 -34.12
C GLU A 156 18.88 -25.31 -32.74
N GLY A 157 19.17 -24.18 -32.08
CA GLY A 157 18.47 -23.74 -30.87
C GLY A 157 16.97 -23.55 -31.09
N LEU A 158 16.60 -22.87 -32.18
CA LEU A 158 15.21 -22.65 -32.60
C LEU A 158 14.46 -23.97 -32.84
N ASN A 159 15.11 -24.95 -33.47
CA ASN A 159 14.50 -26.24 -33.82
C ASN A 159 14.06 -27.07 -32.60
N ILE A 160 14.57 -26.79 -31.40
CA ILE A 160 14.23 -27.53 -30.17
C ILE A 160 13.48 -26.68 -29.13
N THR A 161 13.79 -25.39 -29.01
CA THR A 161 13.21 -24.50 -27.99
C THR A 161 12.11 -23.58 -28.51
N TYR A 162 12.03 -23.41 -29.83
CA TYR A 162 11.19 -22.40 -30.48
C TYR A 162 11.58 -20.95 -30.13
N GLU A 163 12.86 -20.72 -29.77
CA GLU A 163 13.44 -19.39 -29.57
C GLU A 163 14.43 -19.04 -30.71
N ASP A 164 14.21 -17.91 -31.35
CA ASP A 164 15.09 -17.35 -32.39
C ASP A 164 16.06 -16.35 -31.73
N TYR A 165 17.13 -16.87 -31.12
CA TYR A 165 18.12 -16.08 -30.40
C TYR A 165 19.20 -15.51 -31.32
N GLU A 166 19.54 -14.23 -31.13
CA GLU A 166 20.72 -13.58 -31.71
C GLU A 166 21.43 -12.73 -30.64
N PRO A 167 22.78 -12.71 -30.57
CA PRO A 167 23.51 -11.88 -29.63
C PRO A 167 23.09 -10.40 -29.69
N GLU A 168 22.92 -9.77 -28.53
CA GLU A 168 22.49 -8.36 -28.36
C GLU A 168 21.00 -8.07 -28.63
N PHE A 169 20.23 -8.99 -29.22
CA PHE A 169 18.80 -8.78 -29.51
C PHE A 169 17.89 -9.05 -28.31
N GLY A 170 18.36 -9.81 -27.31
CA GLY A 170 17.69 -10.03 -26.02
C GLY A 170 17.69 -8.81 -25.09
N THR A 171 17.42 -7.62 -25.62
CA THR A 171 17.55 -6.34 -24.91
C THR A 171 16.20 -5.75 -24.51
N PRO A 172 16.03 -5.22 -23.28
CA PRO A 172 14.83 -4.50 -22.89
C PRO A 172 14.81 -3.04 -23.40
N TYR A 173 15.83 -2.61 -24.16
CA TYR A 173 15.94 -1.22 -24.59
C TYR A 173 14.73 -0.80 -25.45
N GLY A 174 13.99 0.21 -24.97
CA GLY A 174 12.85 0.79 -25.68
C GLY A 174 11.48 0.21 -25.32
N ILE A 175 11.40 -0.78 -24.42
CA ILE A 175 10.10 -1.24 -23.92
C ILE A 175 9.41 -0.14 -23.10
N ALA A 176 8.08 -0.18 -23.04
CA ALA A 176 7.28 0.72 -22.23
C ALA A 176 6.21 -0.05 -21.44
N ARG A 177 5.84 0.49 -20.28
CA ARG A 177 4.74 0.01 -19.46
C ARG A 177 3.94 1.20 -18.94
N THR A 178 2.62 1.14 -19.08
CA THR A 178 1.71 2.17 -18.59
C THR A 178 0.96 1.67 -17.36
N SER A 179 0.84 2.53 -16.36
CA SER A 179 0.05 2.30 -15.14
C SER A 179 -1.02 3.37 -15.02
N GLU A 180 -2.22 2.99 -14.58
CA GLU A 180 -3.36 3.89 -14.40
C GLU A 180 -3.54 4.18 -12.90
N LEU A 181 -3.24 5.42 -12.50
CA LEU A 181 -3.44 5.91 -11.14
C LEU A 181 -4.71 6.74 -11.09
N LEU A 182 -5.45 6.60 -9.99
CA LEU A 182 -6.69 7.32 -9.75
C LEU A 182 -6.59 8.13 -8.46
N PHE A 183 -7.12 9.36 -8.48
CA PHE A 183 -7.09 10.28 -7.36
C PHE A 183 -8.44 10.99 -7.22
N TRP A 184 -8.90 11.13 -5.98
CA TRP A 184 -10.12 11.87 -5.65
C TRP A 184 -9.89 12.77 -4.43
N ALA A 185 -10.16 14.05 -4.59
CA ALA A 185 -10.24 14.97 -3.46
C ALA A 185 -11.60 14.79 -2.78
N ASN A 186 -11.60 14.66 -1.45
CA ASN A 186 -12.81 14.48 -0.65
C ASN A 186 -12.94 15.65 0.32
N GLU A 187 -14.16 16.17 0.49
CA GLU A 187 -14.46 17.25 1.45
C GLU A 187 -14.37 16.77 2.91
N SER A 188 -14.54 15.46 3.13
CA SER A 188 -14.38 14.78 4.42
C SER A 188 -13.99 13.32 4.20
N THR A 189 -13.79 12.55 5.26
CA THR A 189 -13.71 11.08 5.16
C THR A 189 -14.92 10.54 4.39
N PRO A 190 -14.73 9.80 3.29
CA PRO A 190 -15.84 9.23 2.53
C PRO A 190 -16.49 8.07 3.28
N THR A 191 -17.73 7.75 2.92
CA THR A 191 -18.41 6.54 3.39
C THR A 191 -17.68 5.29 2.89
N PRO A 192 -17.76 4.17 3.62
CA PRO A 192 -17.15 2.91 3.21
C PRO A 192 -17.90 2.20 2.06
N GLU A 193 -19.14 2.60 1.77
CA GLU A 193 -19.93 2.21 0.59
C GLU A 193 -19.54 3.01 -0.66
#